data_AF-A0A662P641-F1
#
_entry.id   AF-A0A662P641-F1
#
_cell.length_a   1.000
_cell.length_b   1.000
_cell.length_c   1.000
_cell.angle_alpha   90.00
_cell.angle_beta   90.00
_cell.angle_gamma   90.00
#
_symmetry.space_group_name_H-M   'P 1'
#
loop_
_entity.id
_entity.type
_entity.pdbx_description
1 polymer ?
#
loop_
_entity_poly.entity_id
_entity_poly.type
_entity_poly.pdbx_seq_one_letter_code
_entity_poly.pdbx_strand_id
1 'polypeptide(L)'
;MFSRILVLSPHTDDGEIGAGGTIARFVEEGKEIYYVAFSSCEASVPKGFPEDVLKIECKKATSILGINPENVILLEYEVRTFPLHRQEILDDMIALNRQIKPELVLVPSSNDIHQDHQVIYAEALRAFKKNASIWGYEHPWNNLT
;
A
#
# COMPACT_ATOMS: atom_id res chain seq x y z
N MET A 1 21.26 -3.20 4.98
CA MET A 1 20.37 -2.62 3.96
C MET A 1 19.20 -3.58 3.78
N PHE A 2 17.97 -3.10 3.63
CA PHE A 2 16.76 -3.94 3.63
C PHE A 2 16.73 -4.90 2.44
N SER A 3 16.25 -6.13 2.64
CA SER A 3 16.14 -7.16 1.58
C SER A 3 14.69 -7.38 1.12
N ARG A 4 13.74 -7.39 2.07
CA ARG A 4 12.29 -7.52 1.82
C ARG A 4 11.59 -6.24 2.23
N ILE A 5 10.88 -5.63 1.27
CA ILE A 5 10.17 -4.36 1.47
C ILE A 5 8.69 -4.59 1.19
N LEU A 6 7.85 -4.13 2.10
CA LEU A 6 6.39 -4.18 1.97
C LEU A 6 5.85 -2.77 1.76
N VAL A 7 5.13 -2.57 0.67
CA VAL A 7 4.41 -1.33 0.36
C VAL A 7 2.95 -1.53 0.74
N LEU A 8 2.47 -0.72 1.69
CA LEU A 8 1.06 -0.69 2.08
C LEU A 8 0.41 0.50 1.39
N SER A 9 -0.37 0.23 0.35
CA SER A 9 -1.11 1.21 -0.43
C SER A 9 -2.59 1.19 -0.03
N PRO A 10 -3.14 2.24 0.59
CA PRO A 10 -4.56 2.27 0.93
C PRO A 10 -5.45 2.00 -0.30
N HIS A 11 -5.18 2.66 -1.42
CA HIS A 11 -5.87 2.53 -2.70
C HIS A 11 -4.92 2.02 -3.79
N THR A 12 -5.43 1.85 -5.01
CA THR A 12 -4.73 1.21 -6.15
C THR A 12 -3.56 2.01 -6.74
N ASP A 13 -3.27 3.21 -6.24
CA ASP A 13 -2.31 4.16 -6.81
C ASP A 13 -1.39 4.84 -5.78
N ASP A 14 -1.74 4.84 -4.49
CA ASP A 14 -1.01 5.61 -3.47
C ASP A 14 0.46 5.20 -3.33
N GLY A 15 0.77 3.90 -3.36
CA GLY A 15 2.14 3.40 -3.25
C GLY A 15 3.03 3.86 -4.40
N GLU A 16 2.50 3.87 -5.63
CA GLU A 16 3.19 4.36 -6.82
C GLU A 16 3.35 5.89 -6.78
N ILE A 17 2.30 6.62 -6.41
CA ILE A 17 2.32 8.08 -6.34
C ILE A 17 3.29 8.57 -5.27
N GLY A 18 3.19 8.02 -4.05
CA GLY A 18 3.99 8.45 -2.91
C GLY A 18 5.42 7.91 -2.90
N ALA A 19 5.65 6.72 -3.45
CA ALA A 19 6.93 6.03 -3.33
C ALA A 19 7.46 5.37 -4.62
N GLY A 20 6.86 5.59 -5.80
CA GLY A 20 7.23 4.91 -7.04
C GLY A 20 8.71 5.00 -7.41
N GLY A 21 9.35 6.17 -7.23
CA GLY A 21 10.80 6.32 -7.46
C GLY A 21 11.65 5.50 -6.48
N THR A 22 11.25 5.42 -5.22
CA THR A 22 11.91 4.60 -4.19
C THR A 22 11.71 3.11 -4.47
N ILE A 23 10.51 2.70 -4.87
CA ILE A 23 10.18 1.33 -5.27
C ILE A 23 11.05 0.91 -6.46
N ALA A 24 11.07 1.71 -7.53
CA ALA A 24 11.88 1.42 -8.72
C ALA A 24 13.36 1.26 -8.37
N ARG A 25 13.90 2.16 -7.54
CA ARG A 25 15.27 2.05 -7.05
C ARG A 25 15.52 0.75 -6.29
N PHE A 26 14.62 0.35 -5.38
CA PHE A 26 14.80 -0.91 -4.66
C PHE A 26 14.71 -2.13 -5.58
N VAL A 27 13.88 -2.10 -6.62
CA VAL A 27 13.86 -3.13 -7.66
C VAL A 27 15.20 -3.19 -8.39
N GLU A 28 15.76 -2.06 -8.81
CA GLU A 28 17.10 -1.98 -9.44
C GLU A 28 18.21 -2.50 -8.54
N GLU A 29 18.11 -2.29 -7.23
CA GLU A 29 19.03 -2.82 -6.21
C GLU A 29 18.80 -4.33 -5.91
N GLY A 30 17.90 -4.99 -6.64
CA GLY A 30 17.61 -6.42 -6.53
C GLY A 30 16.86 -6.79 -5.24
N LYS A 31 16.09 -5.86 -4.67
CA LYS A 31 15.30 -6.13 -3.46
C LYS A 31 13.98 -6.82 -3.81
N GLU A 32 13.48 -7.59 -2.86
CA GLU A 32 12.18 -8.23 -3.00
C GLU A 32 11.08 -7.29 -2.49
N ILE A 33 10.23 -6.85 -3.43
CA ILE A 33 9.11 -5.94 -3.14
C ILE A 33 7.81 -6.73 -3.06
N TYR A 34 7.05 -6.45 -2.02
CA TYR A 34 5.66 -6.84 -1.85
C TYR A 34 4.80 -5.59 -1.86
N TYR A 35 3.70 -5.62 -2.61
CA TYR A 35 2.78 -4.49 -2.75
C TYR A 35 1.38 -4.95 -2.37
N VAL A 36 0.73 -4.21 -1.47
CA VAL A 36 -0.63 -4.51 -1.02
C VAL A 36 -1.51 -3.29 -1.21
N ALA A 37 -2.51 -3.38 -2.10
CA ALA A 37 -3.60 -2.41 -2.17
C ALA A 37 -4.74 -2.89 -1.27
N PHE A 38 -5.18 -2.05 -0.33
CA PHE A 38 -6.25 -2.44 0.62
C PHE A 38 -7.65 -2.28 0.01
N SER A 39 -7.85 -1.32 -0.88
CA SER A 39 -9.07 -1.16 -1.64
C SER A 39 -8.78 -1.23 -3.13
N SER A 40 -9.69 -1.88 -3.85
CA SER A 40 -9.75 -1.89 -5.31
C SER A 40 -10.48 -0.67 -5.90
N CYS A 41 -11.07 0.17 -5.06
CA CYS A 41 -11.70 1.43 -5.47
C CYS A 41 -12.85 1.29 -6.49
N GLU A 42 -13.50 0.13 -6.58
CA GLU A 42 -14.59 -0.11 -7.55
C GLU A 42 -15.73 0.90 -7.40
N ALA A 43 -16.09 1.28 -6.16
CA ALA A 43 -17.11 2.29 -5.89
C ALA A 43 -16.72 3.74 -6.32
N SER A 44 -15.45 3.96 -6.69
CA SER A 44 -14.95 5.22 -7.24
C SER A 44 -14.90 5.21 -8.78
N VAL A 45 -15.18 4.07 -9.43
CA VAL A 45 -15.17 3.95 -10.89
C VAL A 45 -16.36 4.70 -11.49
N PRO A 46 -16.13 5.65 -12.44
CA PRO A 46 -17.22 6.36 -13.09
C PRO A 46 -18.11 5.42 -13.91
N LYS A 47 -19.41 5.73 -13.99
CA LYS A 47 -20.35 4.99 -14.84
C LYS A 47 -19.86 4.93 -16.28
N GLY A 48 -19.94 3.75 -16.89
CA GLY A 48 -19.50 3.51 -18.27
C GLY A 48 -18.10 2.91 -18.40
N PHE A 49 -17.36 2.76 -17.29
CA PHE A 49 -16.13 1.99 -17.23
C PHE A 49 -16.36 0.61 -16.57
N PRO A 50 -15.54 -0.40 -16.90
CA PRO A 50 -15.54 -1.68 -16.17
C PRO A 50 -15.22 -1.46 -14.68
N GLU A 51 -15.94 -2.13 -13.79
CA GLU A 51 -15.76 -2.00 -12.33
C GLU A 51 -14.34 -2.38 -11.89
N ASP A 52 -13.70 -3.31 -12.59
CA ASP A 52 -12.36 -3.84 -12.30
C ASP A 52 -11.21 -3.02 -12.93
N VAL A 53 -11.50 -1.91 -13.59
CA VAL A 53 -10.50 -1.13 -14.34
C VAL A 53 -9.30 -0.72 -13.48
N LEU A 54 -9.54 -0.30 -12.23
CA LEU A 54 -8.48 0.15 -11.32
C LEU A 54 -7.60 -1.00 -10.83
N LYS A 55 -8.16 -2.22 -10.70
CA LYS A 55 -7.37 -3.43 -10.39
C LYS A 55 -6.41 -3.76 -11.53
N ILE A 56 -6.89 -3.64 -12.77
CA ILE A 56 -6.09 -3.88 -13.98
C ILE A 56 -4.97 -2.83 -14.08
N GLU A 57 -5.29 -1.56 -13.83
CA GLU A 57 -4.31 -0.46 -13.85
C GLU A 57 -3.24 -0.63 -12.77
N CYS A 58 -3.61 -0.97 -11.53
CA CYS A 58 -2.66 -1.25 -10.44
C CYS A 58 -1.70 -2.38 -10.80
N LYS A 59 -2.21 -3.51 -11.31
CA LYS A 59 -1.36 -4.65 -11.75
C LYS A 59 -0.41 -4.24 -12.87
N LYS A 60 -0.86 -3.39 -13.80
CA LYS A 60 -0.03 -2.89 -14.88
C LYS A 60 1.05 -1.92 -14.36
N ALA A 61 0.71 -1.01 -13.46
CA ALA A 61 1.63 -0.05 -12.87
C ALA A 61 2.73 -0.75 -12.04
N THR A 62 2.34 -1.65 -11.16
CA THR A 62 3.27 -2.48 -10.36
C THR A 62 4.16 -3.37 -11.23
N SER A 63 3.63 -3.92 -12.33
CA SER A 63 4.43 -4.64 -13.33
C SER A 63 5.45 -3.75 -14.04
N ILE A 64 5.10 -2.50 -14.37
CA ILE A 64 6.03 -1.53 -14.96
C ILE A 64 7.15 -1.17 -13.98
N LEU A 65 6.84 -1.08 -12.68
CA LEU A 65 7.84 -0.88 -11.62
C LEU A 65 8.75 -2.10 -11.42
N GLY A 66 8.47 -3.24 -12.06
CA GLY A 66 9.27 -4.46 -11.97
C GLY A 66 9.00 -5.31 -10.72
N ILE A 67 7.84 -5.09 -10.07
CA ILE A 67 7.40 -5.94 -8.95
C ILE A 67 6.93 -7.29 -9.51
N ASN A 68 7.33 -8.39 -8.87
CA ASN A 68 6.86 -9.72 -9.23
C ASN A 68 5.33 -9.78 -9.08
N PRO A 69 4.54 -10.17 -10.10
CA PRO A 69 3.08 -10.23 -10.02
C PRO A 69 2.54 -11.05 -8.85
N GLU A 70 3.24 -12.11 -8.44
CA GLU A 70 2.84 -12.94 -7.29
C GLU A 70 2.97 -12.22 -5.93
N ASN A 71 3.72 -11.12 -5.90
CA ASN A 71 3.91 -10.28 -4.73
C ASN A 71 2.96 -9.07 -4.70
N VAL A 72 2.03 -8.96 -5.66
CA VAL A 72 1.02 -7.91 -5.73
C VAL A 72 -0.31 -8.45 -5.23
N ILE A 73 -0.73 -7.97 -4.05
CA ILE A 73 -1.94 -8.42 -3.36
C ILE A 73 -2.96 -7.30 -3.42
N LEU A 74 -4.16 -7.61 -3.89
CA LEU A 74 -5.29 -6.68 -3.91
C LEU A 74 -6.35 -7.20 -2.94
N LEU A 75 -6.70 -6.40 -1.95
CA LEU A 75 -7.81 -6.63 -1.04
C LEU A 75 -9.04 -5.84 -1.50
N GLU A 76 -10.19 -6.17 -0.94
CA GLU A 76 -11.50 -5.70 -1.42
C GLU A 76 -12.24 -4.88 -0.35
N TYR A 77 -11.51 -4.15 0.50
CA TYR A 77 -12.16 -3.22 1.43
C TYR A 77 -12.81 -2.09 0.65
N GLU A 78 -14.03 -1.71 1.02
CA GLU A 78 -14.72 -0.59 0.39
C GLU A 78 -13.99 0.74 0.69
N VAL A 79 -13.91 1.62 -0.30
CA VAL A 79 -13.29 2.94 -0.13
C VAL A 79 -14.02 3.77 0.90
N ARG A 80 -13.27 4.56 1.68
CA ARG A 80 -13.76 5.47 2.73
C ARG A 80 -14.35 4.77 3.95
N THR A 81 -14.29 3.45 4.04
CA THR A 81 -14.85 2.67 5.16
C THR A 81 -13.78 2.00 6.03
N PHE A 82 -12.49 2.22 5.77
CA PHE A 82 -11.41 1.58 6.56
C PHE A 82 -11.53 1.83 8.07
N PRO A 83 -12.01 3.00 8.56
CA PRO A 83 -12.25 3.18 9.99
C PRO A 83 -13.24 2.19 10.62
N LEU A 84 -14.15 1.60 9.82
CA LEU A 84 -15.07 0.55 10.25
C LEU A 84 -14.43 -0.84 10.29
N HIS A 85 -13.35 -1.05 9.53
CA HIS A 85 -12.69 -2.35 9.32
C HIS A 85 -11.27 -2.41 9.91
N ARG A 86 -10.96 -1.55 10.88
CA ARG A 86 -9.60 -1.39 11.42
C ARG A 86 -9.01 -2.68 11.98
N GLN A 87 -9.84 -3.52 12.61
CA GLN A 87 -9.36 -4.74 13.24
C GLN A 87 -9.06 -5.82 12.18
N GLU A 88 -9.91 -5.95 11.17
CA GLU A 88 -9.72 -6.84 10.04
C GLU A 88 -8.47 -6.45 9.24
N ILE A 89 -8.30 -5.16 8.95
CA ILE A 89 -7.10 -4.62 8.28
C ILE A 89 -5.84 -4.94 9.09
N LEU A 90 -5.89 -4.80 10.41
CA LEU A 90 -4.78 -5.18 11.28
C LEU A 90 -4.50 -6.69 11.21
N ASP A 91 -5.52 -7.53 11.23
CA ASP A 91 -5.36 -8.98 11.19
C ASP A 91 -4.70 -9.43 9.87
N ASP A 92 -5.07 -8.82 8.75
CA ASP A 92 -4.41 -8.99 7.45
C ASP A 92 -2.95 -8.54 7.50
N MET A 93 -2.65 -7.37 8.07
CA MET A 93 -1.27 -6.91 8.24
C MET A 93 -0.44 -7.85 9.14
N ILE A 94 -1.03 -8.42 10.19
CA ILE A 94 -0.35 -9.41 11.05
C ILE A 94 -0.09 -10.72 10.27
N ALA A 95 -1.01 -11.14 9.40
CA ALA A 95 -0.78 -12.28 8.51
C ALA A 95 0.37 -12.01 7.54
N LEU A 96 0.36 -10.84 6.87
CA LEU A 96 1.43 -10.38 5.99
C LEU A 96 2.78 -10.33 6.72
N ASN A 97 2.83 -9.79 7.95
CA ASN A 97 4.06 -9.75 8.74
C ASN A 97 4.63 -11.16 8.99
N ARG A 98 3.76 -12.13 9.32
CA ARG A 98 4.18 -13.52 9.57
C ARG A 98 4.70 -14.21 8.32
N GLN A 99 4.05 -13.97 7.17
CA GLN A 99 4.38 -14.60 5.89
C GLN A 99 5.63 -13.98 5.25
N ILE A 100 5.66 -12.65 5.13
CA ILE A 100 6.69 -11.91 4.38
C ILE A 100 7.91 -11.59 5.26
N LYS A 101 7.69 -11.32 6.56
CA LYS A 101 8.73 -10.82 7.49
C LYS A 101 9.51 -9.64 6.88
N PRO A 102 8.82 -8.53 6.53
CA PRO A 102 9.47 -7.38 5.90
C PRO A 102 10.50 -6.76 6.84
N GLU A 103 11.54 -6.19 6.26
CA GLU A 103 12.58 -5.44 7.00
C GLU A 103 12.33 -3.92 6.92
N LEU A 104 11.61 -3.50 5.87
CA LEU A 104 11.11 -2.15 5.67
C LEU A 104 9.62 -2.22 5.27
N VAL A 105 8.81 -1.35 5.85
CA VAL A 105 7.41 -1.14 5.46
C VAL A 105 7.23 0.32 5.05
N LEU A 106 6.77 0.54 3.82
CA LEU A 106 6.35 1.84 3.31
C LEU A 106 4.86 2.02 3.58
N VAL A 107 4.51 3.12 4.23
CA VAL A 107 3.14 3.43 4.67
C VAL A 107 2.80 4.87 4.31
N PRO A 108 1.51 5.27 4.25
CA PRO A 108 1.16 6.68 4.15
C PRO A 108 1.76 7.51 5.29
N SER A 109 2.02 8.78 5.01
CA SER A 109 2.52 9.75 5.98
C SER A 109 1.65 9.81 7.23
N SER A 110 2.28 10.02 8.38
CA SER A 110 1.56 10.24 9.65
C SER A 110 0.72 11.52 9.65
N ASN A 111 0.98 12.42 8.69
CA ASN A 111 0.30 13.70 8.56
C ASN A 111 -0.77 13.68 7.45
N ASP A 112 -1.02 12.53 6.83
CA ASP A 112 -2.04 12.39 5.80
C ASP A 112 -3.44 12.67 6.38
N ILE A 113 -4.23 13.47 5.66
CA ILE A 113 -5.56 13.89 6.10
C ILE A 113 -6.67 12.91 5.68
N HIS A 114 -6.38 11.98 4.77
CA HIS A 114 -7.34 11.00 4.30
C HIS A 114 -7.55 9.89 5.35
N GLN A 115 -8.79 9.65 5.75
CA GLN A 115 -9.13 8.75 6.85
C GLN A 115 -8.68 7.29 6.60
N ASP A 116 -8.70 6.82 5.35
CA ASP A 116 -8.23 5.47 5.02
C ASP A 116 -6.70 5.37 5.20
N HIS A 117 -5.97 6.42 4.84
CA HIS A 117 -4.51 6.46 4.94
C HIS A 117 -4.09 6.46 6.42
N GLN A 118 -4.81 7.22 7.25
CA GLN A 118 -4.62 7.24 8.70
C GLN A 118 -4.81 5.85 9.33
N VAL A 119 -5.80 5.07 8.86
CA VAL A 119 -6.00 3.70 9.33
C VAL A 119 -4.83 2.82 8.93
N ILE A 120 -4.41 2.83 7.65
CA ILE A 120 -3.27 2.03 7.21
C ILE A 120 -2.00 2.37 7.99
N TYR A 121 -1.72 3.66 8.18
CA TYR A 121 -0.59 4.10 9.01
C TYR A 121 -0.69 3.57 10.45
N ALA A 122 -1.81 3.79 11.14
CA ALA A 122 -1.97 3.43 12.54
C ALA A 122 -1.90 1.91 12.77
N GLU A 123 -2.53 1.12 11.90
CA GLU A 123 -2.52 -0.34 12.03
C GLU A 123 -1.16 -0.93 11.62
N ALA A 124 -0.46 -0.34 10.65
CA ALA A 124 0.90 -0.74 10.30
C ALA A 124 1.88 -0.56 11.47
N LEU A 125 1.78 0.54 12.24
CA LEU A 125 2.58 0.71 13.46
C LEU A 125 2.32 -0.42 14.47
N ARG A 126 1.08 -0.90 14.58
CA ARG A 126 0.76 -2.02 15.50
C ARG A 126 1.31 -3.34 14.98
N ALA A 127 1.21 -3.59 13.67
CA ALA A 127 1.60 -4.84 13.04
C ALA A 127 3.12 -5.01 12.91
N PHE A 128 3.87 -3.97 12.57
CA PHE A 128 5.25 -4.12 12.06
C PHE A 128 6.35 -3.48 12.94
N LYS A 129 6.02 -2.59 13.88
CA LYS A 129 7.02 -1.79 14.64
C LYS A 129 8.08 -2.59 15.40
N LYS A 130 7.85 -3.88 15.66
CA LYS A 130 8.78 -4.73 16.41
C LYS A 130 9.92 -5.27 15.56
N ASN A 131 9.73 -5.40 14.25
CA ASN A 131 10.63 -6.18 13.38
C ASN A 131 10.93 -5.54 12.03
N ALA A 132 10.33 -4.38 11.71
CA ALA A 132 10.62 -3.64 10.49
C ALA A 132 10.87 -2.16 10.79
N SER A 133 11.68 -1.52 9.94
CA SER A 133 11.68 -0.06 9.84
C SER A 133 10.39 0.39 9.15
N ILE A 134 9.87 1.56 9.51
CA ILE A 134 8.64 2.11 8.94
C ILE A 134 8.96 3.47 8.35
N TRP A 135 8.75 3.64 7.05
CA TRP A 135 8.93 4.91 6.34
C TRP A 135 7.58 5.40 5.82
N GLY A 136 7.27 6.66 6.10
CA GLY A 136 6.10 7.34 5.54
C GLY A 136 6.39 7.85 4.13
N TYR A 137 5.49 7.61 3.18
CA TYR A 137 5.44 8.31 1.89
C TYR A 137 4.37 9.40 1.92
N GLU A 138 4.59 10.46 1.14
CA GLU A 138 3.75 11.67 1.20
C GLU A 138 3.10 11.92 -0.16
N HIS A 139 1.89 12.49 -0.14
CA HIS A 139 1.21 12.90 -1.35
C HIS A 139 1.32 14.41 -1.56
N PRO A 140 1.44 14.89 -2.81
CA PRO A 140 1.58 16.32 -3.09
C PRO A 140 0.48 17.18 -2.46
N TRP A 141 -0.76 16.67 -2.44
CA TRP A 141 -1.94 17.39 -1.94
C TRP A 141 -2.07 17.48 -0.41
N ASN A 142 -1.25 16.76 0.34
CA ASN A 142 -1.21 16.90 1.80
C ASN A 142 -0.41 18.14 2.26
N ASN A 143 0.29 18.82 1.34
CA ASN A 143 1.05 20.04 1.62
C ASN A 143 0.15 21.27 1.45
N LEU A 144 -0.66 21.56 2.46
CA LEU A 144 -1.52 22.75 2.51
C LEU A 144 -0.68 23.99 2.85
N THR A 145 -0.68 24.99 1.96
CA THR A 145 -0.01 26.30 2.14
C THR A 145 -0.97 27.36 2.65
#